data_AF-A0A0M2XWK6-F1
#
_entry.id   AF-A0A0M2XWK6-F1
#
_cell.length_a   1.000
_cell.length_b   1.000
_cell.length_c   1.000
_cell.angle_alpha   90.00
_cell.angle_beta   90.00
_cell.angle_gamma   90.00
#
_symmetry.space_group_name_H-M   'P 1'
#
loop_
_entity.id
_entity.type
_entity.pdbx_description
1 polymer ?
#
loop_
_entity_poly.entity_id
_entity_poly.type
_entity_poly.pdbx_seq_one_letter_code
_entity_poly.pdbx_strand_id
1 'polypeptide(L)'
;MDNQLYELKVKDKQSFIKFLDLLRWDLLHHPETWENKTLPDFLEALASYAGDIQGYYDNTDANVNAEKAAWSTFADIFKGAKAYQSMGGWAFDYA
;
A
#
# COMPACT_ATOMS: atom_id res chain seq x y z
N MET A 1 8.86 -1.29 -15.31
CA MET A 1 8.18 -0.71 -14.13
C MET A 1 8.42 -1.57 -12.90
N ASP A 2 8.74 -2.85 -13.07
CA ASP A 2 8.93 -3.86 -12.01
C ASP A 2 9.77 -3.40 -10.81
N ASN A 3 10.90 -2.72 -11.02
CA ASN A 3 11.72 -2.27 -9.90
C ASN A 3 11.27 -0.95 -9.25
N GLN A 4 10.39 -0.18 -9.90
CA GLN A 4 9.98 1.14 -9.40
C GLN A 4 9.16 1.03 -8.11
N LEU A 5 8.38 -0.05 -7.95
CA LEU A 5 7.62 -0.29 -6.73
C LEU A 5 8.55 -0.41 -5.50
N TYR A 6 9.65 -1.15 -5.65
CA TYR A 6 10.60 -1.43 -4.58
C TYR A 6 11.64 -0.32 -4.37
N GLU A 7 11.97 0.45 -5.42
CA GLU A 7 12.92 1.57 -5.35
C GLU A 7 12.28 2.89 -4.86
N LEU A 8 10.95 3.03 -4.95
CA LEU A 8 10.24 4.24 -4.58
C LEU A 8 10.33 4.50 -3.07
N LYS A 9 10.98 5.61 -2.69
CA LYS A 9 11.01 6.09 -1.32
C LYS A 9 9.77 6.92 -1.02
N VAL A 10 8.86 6.38 -0.21
CA VAL A 10 7.68 7.11 0.29
C VAL A 10 8.11 8.07 1.40
N LYS A 11 7.94 9.38 1.17
CA LYS A 11 8.33 10.45 2.10
C LYS A 11 7.22 11.45 2.38
N ASP A 12 6.20 11.44 1.56
CA ASP A 12 5.08 12.38 1.60
C ASP A 12 3.82 11.75 1.00
N LYS A 13 2.72 12.52 1.01
CA LYS A 13 1.44 12.08 0.47
C LYS A 13 1.50 11.72 -1.02
N GLN A 14 2.27 12.45 -1.83
CA GLN A 14 2.29 12.24 -3.28
C GLN A 14 3.06 10.97 -3.64
N SER A 15 4.19 10.73 -2.99
CA SER A 15 4.95 9.48 -3.11
C SER A 15 4.16 8.29 -2.57
N PHE A 16 3.33 8.47 -1.53
CA PHE A 16 2.42 7.42 -1.07
C PHE A 16 1.32 7.09 -2.09
N ILE A 17 0.69 8.10 -2.71
CA ILE A 17 -0.28 7.88 -3.81
C ILE A 17 0.38 7.14 -4.97
N LYS A 18 1.59 7.55 -5.36
CA LYS A 18 2.33 6.89 -6.43
C LYS A 18 2.67 5.43 -6.09
N PHE A 19 3.02 5.16 -4.83
CA PHE A 19 3.24 3.80 -4.34
C PHE A 19 1.98 2.94 -4.49
N LEU A 20 0.80 3.46 -4.12
CA LEU A 20 -0.46 2.73 -4.27
C LEU A 20 -0.81 2.45 -5.74
N ASP A 21 -0.55 3.41 -6.64
CA ASP A 21 -0.75 3.20 -8.08
C ASP A 21 0.16 2.10 -8.64
N LEU A 22 1.44 2.10 -8.22
CA LEU A 22 2.40 1.06 -8.61
C LEU A 22 2.01 -0.31 -8.03
N LEU A 23 1.58 -0.37 -6.78
CA LEU A 23 1.14 -1.60 -6.12
C LEU A 23 -0.11 -2.18 -6.82
N ARG A 24 -1.08 -1.34 -7.20
CA ARG A 24 -2.23 -1.74 -7.99
C ARG A 24 -1.83 -2.19 -9.40
N TRP A 25 -0.91 -1.49 -10.04
CA TRP A 25 -0.41 -1.87 -11.36
C TRP A 25 0.26 -3.25 -11.32
N ASP A 26 1.08 -3.51 -10.29
CA ASP A 26 1.78 -4.78 -10.09
C ASP A 26 0.79 -5.93 -9.91
N LEU A 27 -0.24 -5.78 -9.07
CA LEU A 27 -1.31 -6.78 -8.93
C LEU A 27 -2.01 -7.09 -10.27
N LEU A 28 -2.25 -6.08 -11.12
CA LEU A 28 -2.97 -6.25 -12.38
C LEU A 28 -2.11 -6.92 -13.48
N HIS A 29 -0.78 -6.74 -13.45
CA HIS A 29 0.12 -7.23 -14.50
C HIS A 29 0.91 -8.47 -14.09
N HIS A 30 1.07 -8.69 -12.79
CA HIS A 30 1.79 -9.81 -12.19
C HIS A 30 0.97 -10.51 -11.09
N PRO A 31 -0.33 -10.81 -11.29
CA PRO A 31 -1.17 -11.41 -10.25
C PRO A 31 -0.65 -12.77 -9.75
N GLU A 32 0.18 -13.46 -10.53
CA GLU A 32 0.85 -14.71 -10.16
C GLU A 32 1.87 -14.54 -9.02
N THR A 33 2.49 -13.36 -8.88
CA THR A 33 3.51 -13.09 -7.84
C THR A 33 2.90 -12.79 -6.47
N TRP A 34 1.60 -12.47 -6.44
CA TRP A 34 0.87 -12.14 -5.22
C TRP A 34 0.38 -13.39 -4.50
N GLU A 35 0.75 -13.63 -3.25
CA GLU A 35 0.18 -14.75 -2.49
C GLU A 35 -1.29 -14.49 -2.12
N ASN A 36 -1.63 -13.24 -1.80
CA ASN A 36 -2.97 -12.83 -1.40
C ASN A 36 -3.86 -12.61 -2.63
N LYS A 37 -4.71 -13.59 -2.95
CA LYS A 37 -5.52 -13.59 -4.19
C LYS A 37 -6.85 -12.84 -4.06
N THR A 38 -7.32 -12.57 -2.83
CA THR A 38 -8.57 -11.86 -2.59
C THR A 38 -8.37 -10.66 -1.67
N LEU A 39 -9.33 -9.73 -1.70
CA LEU A 39 -9.32 -8.56 -0.80
C LEU A 39 -9.35 -8.97 0.69
N PRO A 40 -10.16 -9.96 1.12
CA PRO A 40 -10.07 -10.51 2.48
C PRO A 40 -8.66 -10.99 2.85
N ASP A 41 -8.03 -11.83 2.02
CA ASP A 41 -6.69 -12.37 2.29
C ASP A 41 -5.66 -11.23 2.42
N PHE A 42 -5.76 -10.23 1.53
CA PHE A 42 -4.87 -9.07 1.57
C PHE A 42 -5.06 -8.23 2.84
N LEU A 43 -6.29 -8.05 3.32
CA LEU A 43 -6.57 -7.33 4.57
C LEU A 43 -6.04 -8.09 5.79
N GLU A 44 -6.12 -9.43 5.79
CA GLU A 44 -5.53 -10.28 6.84
C GLU A 44 -4.00 -10.19 6.85
N ALA A 45 -3.36 -10.30 5.67
CA ALA A 45 -1.92 -10.15 5.53
C ALA A 45 -1.44 -8.76 5.96
N LEU A 46 -2.19 -7.70 5.60
CA LEU A 46 -1.89 -6.33 5.99
C LEU A 46 -1.96 -6.13 7.51
N ALA A 47 -2.97 -6.70 8.18
CA ALA A 47 -3.09 -6.63 9.63
C ALA A 47 -1.96 -7.39 10.33
N SER A 48 -1.62 -8.59 9.83
CA SER A 48 -0.53 -9.41 10.37
C SER A 48 0.81 -8.68 10.24
N TYR A 49 1.14 -8.17 9.05
CA TYR A 49 2.40 -7.50 8.81
C TYR A 49 2.50 -6.14 9.51
N ALA A 50 1.38 -5.44 9.73
CA ALA A 50 1.36 -4.24 10.57
C ALA A 50 1.77 -4.52 12.03
N GLY A 51 1.45 -5.72 12.56
CA GLY A 51 1.92 -6.17 13.86
C GLY A 51 3.42 -6.51 13.88
N ASP A 52 3.94 -7.05 12.78
CA ASP A 52 5.32 -7.52 12.67
C ASP A 52 6.33 -6.47 12.17
N ILE A 53 5.85 -5.31 11.69
CA ILE A 53 6.68 -4.33 10.97
C ILE A 53 7.89 -3.81 11.78
N GLN A 54 7.77 -3.70 13.10
CA GLN A 54 8.91 -3.32 13.94
C GLN A 54 10.00 -4.40 13.91
N GLY A 55 9.62 -5.67 13.97
CA GLY A 55 10.55 -6.79 13.85
C GLY A 55 11.28 -6.81 12.51
N TYR A 56 10.60 -6.44 11.41
CA TYR A 56 11.26 -6.26 10.11
C TYR A 56 12.34 -5.16 10.15
N TYR A 57 12.06 -4.00 10.75
CA TYR A 57 13.03 -2.91 10.87
C TYR A 57 14.21 -3.28 11.76
N ASP A 58 13.97 -3.99 12.85
CA ASP A 58 15.01 -4.46 13.76
C ASP A 58 15.92 -5.48 13.05
N ASN A 59 15.34 -6.42 12.29
CA ASN A 59 16.07 -7.44 11.55
C ASN A 59 16.91 -6.90 10.37
N THR A 60 16.57 -5.72 9.86
CA THR A 60 17.24 -5.08 8.71
C THR A 60 18.14 -3.91 9.12
N ASP A 61 18.32 -3.67 10.42
CA ASP A 61 19.04 -2.52 10.97
C ASP A 61 18.57 -1.18 10.39
N ALA A 62 17.29 -1.07 10.04
CA ALA A 62 16.74 0.09 9.34
C ALA A 62 16.65 1.35 10.22
N ASN A 63 16.77 1.19 11.55
CA ASN A 63 16.68 2.27 12.55
C ASN A 63 15.39 3.11 12.43
N VAL A 64 14.26 2.43 12.20
CA VAL A 64 12.92 3.02 12.13
C VAL A 64 12.12 2.59 13.35
N ASN A 65 11.43 3.54 13.97
CA ASN A 65 10.47 3.27 15.05
C ASN A 65 9.05 3.35 14.48
N ALA A 66 8.39 2.19 14.35
CA ALA A 66 7.06 2.04 13.79
C ALA A 66 5.97 2.75 14.63
N GLU A 67 6.18 2.93 15.93
CA GLU A 67 5.24 3.63 16.83
C GLU A 67 5.11 5.13 16.54
N LYS A 68 6.04 5.71 15.77
CA LYS A 68 5.98 7.13 15.38
C LYS A 68 5.07 7.40 14.18
N ALA A 69 4.55 6.36 13.52
CA ALA A 69 3.64 6.54 12.40
C ALA A 69 2.30 7.12 12.88
N ALA A 70 1.70 7.99 12.07
CA ALA A 70 0.34 8.49 12.31
C ALA A 70 -0.70 7.43 11.88
N TRP A 71 -0.76 6.29 12.59
CA TRP A 71 -1.59 5.12 12.26
C TRP A 71 -3.06 5.44 11.98
N SER A 72 -3.61 6.44 12.67
CA SER A 72 -4.97 6.94 12.43
C SER A 72 -5.19 7.41 10.99
N THR A 73 -4.18 8.00 10.35
CA THR A 73 -4.25 8.45 8.95
C THR A 73 -4.48 7.26 8.01
N PHE A 74 -3.76 6.16 8.20
CA PHE A 74 -3.96 4.94 7.41
C PHE A 74 -5.36 4.37 7.64
N ALA A 75 -5.81 4.32 8.90
CA ALA A 75 -7.16 3.85 9.23
C ALA A 75 -8.25 4.69 8.54
N ASP A 76 -8.11 6.01 8.48
CA ASP A 76 -9.06 6.89 7.81
C ASP A 76 -9.04 6.72 6.28
N ILE A 77 -7.87 6.47 5.69
CA ILE A 77 -7.74 6.10 4.28
C ILE A 77 -8.50 4.80 3.97
N PHE A 78 -8.34 3.75 4.78
CA PHE A 78 -9.06 2.48 4.58
C PHE A 78 -10.57 2.62 4.74
N LYS A 79 -11.03 3.40 5.74
CA LYS A 79 -12.46 3.70 5.90
C LYS A 79 -13.02 4.44 4.68
N GLY A 80 -12.28 5.45 4.20
CA GLY A 80 -12.61 6.19 3.00
C GLY A 80 -12.69 5.28 1.77
N ALA A 81 -11.67 4.46 1.53
CA ALA A 81 -11.60 3.53 0.40
C ALA A 81 -12.74 2.50 0.40
N LYS A 82 -13.15 1.99 1.58
CA LYS A 82 -14.30 1.10 1.73
C LYS A 82 -15.62 1.78 1.33
N ALA A 83 -15.81 3.04 1.71
CA ALA A 83 -17.04 3.79 1.43
C ALA A 83 -17.03 4.43 0.04
N TYR A 84 -15.85 4.56 -0.56
CA TYR A 84 -15.67 5.14 -1.89
C TYR A 84 -16.31 4.24 -2.93
N GLN A 85 -17.48 4.62 -3.41
CA GLN A 85 -18.00 4.12 -4.66
C GLN A 85 -17.17 4.77 -5.76
N SER A 86 -16.43 3.96 -6.53
CA SER A 86 -15.95 4.43 -7.82
C SER A 86 -17.19 4.77 -8.65
N MET A 87 -17.48 6.07 -8.79
CA MET A 87 -18.39 6.48 -9.84
C MET A 87 -17.76 6.01 -11.15
N GLY A 88 -18.36 4.99 -11.75
CA GLY A 88 -17.87 4.40 -12.98
C GLY A 88 -17.67 5.47 -14.04
N GLY A 89 -16.50 5.45 -14.68
CA GLY A 89 -16.36 5.86 -16.07
C GLY A 89 -16.49 7.34 -16.39
N TRP A 90 -15.76 8.23 -15.72
CA TRP A 90 -15.39 9.52 -16.32
C TRP A 90 -13.90 9.80 -16.17
N ALA A 91 -13.20 9.51 -17.27
CA ALA A 91 -12.07 10.27 -17.79
C ALA A 91 -10.83 10.46 -16.90
N PHE A 92 -9.89 9.52 -17.03
CA PHE A 92 -8.47 9.89 -17.19
C PHE A 92 -8.20 10.37 -18.64
N ASP A 93 -9.10 11.19 -19.18
CA ASP A 93 -8.77 12.06 -20.31
C ASP A 93 -8.52 13.44 -19.69
N TYR A 94 -7.24 13.80 -19.58
CA TYR A 94 -6.66 15.15 -19.58
C TYR A 94 -5.34 15.15 -18.80
N ALA A 95 -4.26 14.78 -19.49
CA ALA A 95 -2.99 15.53 -19.57
C ALA A 95 -2.01 14.79 -20.50
#